data_AF-S0EZZ1-F1
#
_entry.id   AF-S0EZZ1-F1
#
_cell.length_a   1.000
_cell.length_b   1.000
_cell.length_c   1.000
_cell.angle_alpha   90.00
_cell.angle_beta   90.00
_cell.angle_gamma   90.00
#
_symmetry.space_group_name_H-M   'P 1'
#
loop_
_entity.id
_entity.type
_entity.pdbx_description
1 polymer ?
#
loop_
_entity_poly.entity_id
_entity_poly.type
_entity_poly.pdbx_seq_one_letter_code
_entity_poly.pdbx_strand_id
1 'polypeptide(L)'
;MSYKPGDTYIRVITTNSSTGAAVNADSLPTAQIVHNGAVDTTVTVLVTNLATGVYACSYTIPLGYAAGDSVQLVVNATVDGVAGVAAYEVQKLDSKRLADITDASGRVTLTPAEHSIISGTDVPAALDASGSLESNLTLRQALRLMASVLLGPASGATGGAATITFSAAGNGGVTRVVANVDANGNRTSITLTP
;
A
#
# COMPACT_ATOMS: atom_id res chain seq x y z
N MET A 1 11.78 -15.00 -11.94
CA MET A 1 10.42 -15.22 -11.41
C MET A 1 10.57 -15.71 -9.98
N SER A 2 9.87 -15.09 -9.03
CA SER A 2 9.96 -15.44 -7.60
C SER A 2 8.82 -16.42 -7.28
N TYR A 3 9.15 -17.64 -6.85
CA TYR A 3 8.15 -18.65 -6.49
C TYR A 3 7.76 -18.55 -5.02
N LYS A 4 6.53 -18.92 -4.71
CA LYS A 4 5.95 -18.88 -3.37
C LYS A 4 5.42 -20.27 -2.96
N PRO A 5 5.32 -20.57 -1.66
CA PRO A 5 4.59 -21.75 -1.20
C PRO A 5 3.19 -21.81 -1.83
N GLY A 6 2.83 -22.96 -2.39
CA GLY A 6 1.59 -23.18 -3.13
C GLY A 6 1.67 -22.95 -4.64
N ASP A 7 2.71 -22.29 -5.16
CA ASP A 7 2.88 -22.15 -6.60
C ASP A 7 3.22 -23.50 -7.26
N THR A 8 2.86 -23.62 -8.53
CA THR A 8 3.29 -24.76 -9.35
C THR A 8 4.59 -24.40 -10.07
N TYR A 9 5.63 -25.19 -9.84
CA TYR A 9 6.89 -25.10 -10.56
C TYR A 9 6.87 -26.05 -11.74
N ILE A 10 7.32 -25.58 -12.91
CA ILE A 10 7.47 -26.40 -14.12
C ILE A 10 8.85 -26.12 -14.72
N ARG A 11 9.59 -27.19 -15.03
CA ARG A 11 10.87 -27.11 -15.76
C ARG A 11 10.89 -28.13 -16.88
N VAL A 12 11.29 -27.67 -18.07
CA VAL A 12 11.60 -28.55 -19.19
C VAL A 12 13.09 -28.90 -19.14
N ILE A 13 13.40 -30.17 -19.33
CA ILE A 13 14.75 -30.72 -19.41
C ILE A 13 14.90 -31.51 -20.71
N THR A 14 16.14 -31.75 -21.10
CA THR A 14 16.47 -32.57 -22.27
C THR A 14 17.45 -33.67 -21.93
N THR A 15 17.36 -34.78 -22.65
CA THR A 15 18.33 -35.87 -22.63
C THR A 15 18.95 -36.03 -24.01
N ASN A 16 20.25 -36.28 -24.05
CA ASN A 16 21.04 -36.40 -25.26
C ASN A 16 21.95 -37.63 -25.15
N SER A 17 22.18 -38.30 -26.27
CA SER A 17 23.21 -39.35 -26.35
C SER A 17 24.60 -38.73 -26.34
N SER A 18 25.64 -39.57 -26.31
CA SER A 18 27.04 -39.15 -26.44
C SER A 18 27.36 -38.43 -27.76
N THR A 19 26.50 -38.57 -28.77
CA THR A 19 26.61 -37.87 -30.07
C THR A 19 25.94 -36.48 -30.07
N GLY A 20 25.28 -36.10 -28.98
CA GLY A 20 24.51 -34.87 -28.87
C GLY A 20 23.10 -34.93 -29.44
N ALA A 21 22.74 -36.01 -30.16
CA ALA A 21 21.37 -36.22 -30.64
C ALA A 21 20.39 -36.36 -29.46
N ALA A 22 19.22 -35.72 -29.56
CA ALA A 22 18.14 -35.90 -28.60
C ALA A 22 17.63 -37.34 -28.68
N VAL A 23 17.61 -38.01 -27.54
CA VAL A 23 17.15 -39.39 -27.39
C VAL A 23 16.34 -39.51 -26.12
N ASN A 24 15.33 -40.36 -26.12
CA ASN A 24 14.61 -40.67 -24.89
C ASN A 24 15.54 -41.41 -23.91
N ALA A 25 15.34 -41.18 -22.63
CA ALA A 25 15.91 -42.00 -21.58
C ALA A 25 15.39 -43.45 -21.68
N ASP A 26 16.20 -44.40 -21.23
CA ASP A 26 15.93 -45.85 -21.26
C ASP A 26 14.69 -46.21 -20.43
N SER A 27 14.37 -45.38 -19.45
CA SER A 27 13.15 -45.41 -18.64
C SER A 27 12.72 -43.98 -18.31
N LEU A 28 11.48 -43.81 -17.83
CA LEU A 28 10.98 -42.48 -17.44
C LEU A 28 11.91 -41.90 -16.35
N PRO A 29 12.47 -40.69 -16.54
CA PRO A 29 13.33 -40.08 -15.53
C PRO A 29 12.61 -39.91 -14.19
N THR A 30 13.36 -39.99 -13.10
CA THR A 30 12.87 -39.72 -11.75
C THR A 30 13.35 -38.37 -11.28
N ALA A 31 12.52 -37.64 -10.55
CA ALA A 31 12.88 -36.34 -10.00
C ALA A 31 12.50 -36.20 -8.53
N GLN A 32 13.29 -35.43 -7.79
CA GLN A 32 13.09 -35.14 -6.37
C GLN A 32 13.41 -33.68 -6.08
N ILE A 33 12.90 -33.20 -4.95
CA ILE A 33 13.16 -31.84 -4.48
C ILE A 33 14.19 -31.90 -3.35
N VAL A 34 15.15 -30.98 -3.39
CA VAL A 34 16.05 -30.71 -2.27
C VAL A 34 15.60 -29.40 -1.63
N HIS A 35 15.10 -29.48 -0.39
CA HIS A 35 14.67 -28.36 0.43
C HIS A 35 15.72 -28.06 1.49
N ASN A 36 16.28 -26.84 1.45
CA ASN A 36 17.32 -26.39 2.38
C ASN A 36 18.51 -27.35 2.53
N GLY A 37 18.89 -28.01 1.43
CA GLY A 37 20.02 -28.93 1.37
C GLY A 37 19.69 -30.40 1.72
N ALA A 38 18.44 -30.72 2.06
CA ALA A 38 17.99 -32.09 2.30
C ALA A 38 16.96 -32.53 1.26
N VAL A 39 16.99 -33.80 0.85
CA VAL A 39 15.95 -34.36 -0.04
C VAL A 39 14.61 -34.36 0.70
N ASP A 40 13.60 -33.70 0.13
CA ASP A 40 12.22 -33.79 0.58
C ASP A 40 11.49 -34.90 -0.18
N THR A 41 11.26 -36.02 0.52
CA THR A 41 10.57 -37.19 -0.02
C THR A 41 9.04 -37.09 0.06
N THR A 42 8.51 -36.04 0.69
CA THR A 42 7.07 -35.80 0.81
C THR A 42 6.49 -35.11 -0.44
N VAL A 43 7.35 -34.47 -1.24
CA VAL A 43 6.97 -33.83 -2.50
C VAL A 43 7.09 -34.82 -3.66
N THR A 44 5.99 -35.09 -4.34
CA THR A 44 6.01 -35.90 -5.58
C THR A 44 6.24 -34.98 -6.78
N VAL A 45 7.28 -35.25 -7.56
CA VAL A 45 7.54 -34.57 -8.83
C VAL A 45 6.99 -35.41 -9.97
N LEU A 46 6.08 -34.84 -10.76
CA LEU A 46 5.57 -35.47 -11.98
C LEU A 46 6.55 -35.25 -13.13
N VAL A 47 6.96 -36.32 -13.80
CA VAL A 47 7.79 -36.27 -14.99
C VAL A 47 7.00 -36.78 -16.19
N THR A 48 6.89 -35.97 -17.24
CA THR A 48 6.14 -36.29 -18.45
C THR A 48 7.04 -36.17 -19.67
N ASN A 49 7.06 -37.20 -20.53
CA ASN A 49 7.71 -37.10 -21.84
C ASN A 49 6.84 -36.25 -22.78
N LEU A 50 7.42 -35.18 -23.33
CA LEU A 50 6.73 -34.28 -24.24
C LEU A 50 7.09 -34.55 -25.70
N ALA A 51 8.34 -34.92 -25.94
CA ALA A 51 8.91 -35.28 -27.24
C ALA A 51 10.17 -36.12 -27.06
N THR A 52 10.78 -36.58 -28.16
CA THR A 52 12.05 -37.31 -28.13
C THR A 52 13.13 -36.53 -27.39
N GLY A 53 13.57 -37.06 -26.25
CA GLY A 53 14.58 -36.45 -25.40
C GLY A 53 14.13 -35.16 -24.71
N VAL A 54 12.83 -34.86 -24.62
CA VAL A 54 12.30 -33.67 -23.94
C VAL A 54 11.29 -34.09 -22.88
N TYR A 55 11.53 -33.68 -21.63
CA TYR A 55 10.69 -34.01 -20.49
C TYR A 55 10.29 -32.75 -19.72
N ALA A 56 9.06 -32.70 -19.23
CA ALA A 56 8.62 -31.71 -18.26
C ALA A 56 8.58 -32.31 -16.86
N CYS A 57 9.21 -31.63 -15.92
CA CYS A 57 9.12 -31.91 -14.49
C CYS A 57 8.21 -30.85 -13.85
N SER A 58 7.17 -31.28 -13.12
CA SER A 58 6.28 -30.36 -12.41
C SER A 58 5.99 -30.83 -10.99
N TYR A 59 5.84 -29.86 -10.08
CA TYR A 59 5.41 -30.10 -8.71
C TYR A 59 4.78 -28.83 -8.12
N THR A 60 3.98 -29.00 -7.06
CA THR A 60 3.47 -27.90 -6.25
C THR A 60 4.38 -27.70 -5.06
N ILE A 61 4.83 -26.47 -4.82
CA ILE A 61 5.66 -26.13 -3.66
C ILE A 61 4.78 -26.26 -2.40
N PRO A 62 5.17 -27.07 -1.39
CA PRO A 62 4.35 -27.24 -0.20
C PRO A 62 4.04 -25.92 0.50
N LEU A 63 2.78 -25.74 0.94
CA LEU A 63 2.35 -24.55 1.70
C LEU A 63 3.10 -24.38 3.03
N GLY A 64 3.68 -25.46 3.56
CA GLY A 64 4.48 -25.45 4.79
C GLY A 64 5.91 -24.92 4.62
N TYR A 65 6.39 -24.73 3.39
CA TYR A 65 7.69 -24.10 3.17
C TYR A 65 7.62 -22.62 3.56
N ALA A 66 8.73 -22.10 4.05
CA ALA A 66 8.87 -20.72 4.47
C ALA A 66 9.53 -19.88 3.38
N ALA A 67 9.31 -18.58 3.48
CA ALA A 67 10.07 -17.62 2.71
C ALA A 67 11.57 -17.67 3.02
N GLY A 68 12.40 -17.51 2.00
CA GLY A 68 13.85 -17.63 2.12
C GLY A 68 14.35 -19.07 2.09
N ASP A 69 13.45 -20.07 2.09
CA ASP A 69 13.81 -21.45 1.85
C ASP A 69 14.39 -21.62 0.46
N SER A 70 15.39 -22.49 0.36
CA SER A 70 16.02 -22.90 -0.89
C SER A 70 15.36 -24.18 -1.37
N VAL A 71 14.86 -24.16 -2.61
CA VAL A 71 14.27 -25.32 -3.27
C VAL A 71 15.04 -25.60 -4.56
N GLN A 72 15.45 -26.84 -4.76
CA GLN A 72 16.20 -27.28 -5.93
C GLN A 72 15.56 -28.53 -6.53
N LEU A 73 15.46 -28.59 -7.86
CA LEU A 73 15.00 -29.78 -8.57
C LEU A 73 16.22 -30.66 -8.91
N VAL A 74 16.19 -31.93 -8.54
CA VAL A 74 17.21 -32.91 -8.94
C VAL A 74 16.55 -33.99 -9.78
N VAL A 75 17.10 -34.26 -10.96
CA VAL A 75 16.57 -35.25 -11.90
C VAL A 75 17.64 -36.30 -12.19
N ASN A 76 17.22 -37.57 -12.15
CA ASN A 76 18.02 -38.72 -12.55
C ASN A 76 17.42 -39.32 -13.84
N ALA A 77 18.26 -39.54 -14.84
CA ALA A 77 17.88 -40.19 -16.09
C ALA A 77 18.99 -41.18 -16.50
N THR A 78 18.61 -42.27 -17.17
CA THR A 78 19.58 -43.19 -17.80
C THR A 78 19.41 -43.09 -19.30
N VAL A 79 20.49 -42.88 -20.03
CA VAL A 79 20.50 -42.79 -21.50
C VAL A 79 21.58 -43.73 -22.01
N ASP A 80 21.21 -44.65 -22.90
CA ASP A 80 22.12 -45.63 -23.49
C ASP A 80 22.88 -46.45 -22.41
N GLY A 81 22.20 -46.77 -21.31
CA GLY A 81 22.74 -47.49 -20.16
C GLY A 81 23.57 -46.66 -19.18
N VAL A 82 23.74 -45.35 -19.42
CA VAL A 82 24.53 -44.46 -18.58
C VAL A 82 23.61 -43.61 -17.70
N ALA A 83 23.72 -43.78 -16.37
CA ALA A 83 22.98 -42.98 -15.41
C ALA A 83 23.62 -41.58 -15.25
N GLY A 84 22.78 -40.55 -15.37
CA GLY A 84 23.13 -39.15 -15.16
C GLY A 84 22.25 -38.51 -14.09
N VAL A 85 22.83 -37.59 -13.33
CA VAL A 85 22.13 -36.76 -12.33
C VAL A 85 22.38 -35.31 -12.66
N ALA A 86 21.32 -34.51 -12.72
CA ALA A 86 21.39 -33.08 -12.92
C ALA A 86 20.60 -32.35 -11.84
N ALA A 87 21.20 -31.33 -11.26
CA ALA A 87 20.55 -30.44 -10.32
C ALA A 87 20.26 -29.11 -11.01
N TYR A 88 18.99 -28.72 -11.03
CA TYR A 88 18.50 -27.52 -11.68
C TYR A 88 18.14 -26.48 -10.62
N GLU A 89 18.59 -25.25 -10.89
CA GLU A 89 18.29 -23.97 -10.23
C GLU A 89 17.83 -24.03 -8.76
N VAL A 90 18.67 -23.50 -7.86
CA VAL A 90 18.28 -23.23 -6.47
C VAL A 90 17.47 -21.95 -6.44
N GLN A 91 16.19 -22.06 -6.10
CA GLN A 91 15.31 -20.91 -5.97
C GLN A 91 15.10 -20.59 -4.50
N LYS A 92 15.25 -19.30 -4.16
CA LYS A 92 14.86 -18.77 -2.87
C LYS A 92 13.40 -18.38 -2.94
N LEU A 93 12.58 -18.98 -2.08
CA LEU A 93 11.16 -18.68 -2.03
C LEU A 93 10.92 -17.26 -1.52
N ASP A 94 9.96 -16.57 -2.12
CA ASP A 94 9.58 -15.24 -1.68
C ASP A 94 8.69 -15.29 -0.44
N SER A 95 8.81 -14.27 0.41
CA SER A 95 7.88 -14.06 1.53
C SER A 95 6.61 -13.35 1.13
N LYS A 96 6.62 -12.54 0.06
CA LYS A 96 5.59 -11.51 -0.05
C LYS A 96 5.05 -11.32 -1.46
N ARG A 97 3.72 -11.46 -1.58
CA ARG A 97 2.91 -10.68 -2.54
C ARG A 97 2.81 -9.20 -2.15
N LEU A 98 3.26 -8.81 -0.94
CA LEU A 98 3.15 -7.43 -0.47
C LEU A 98 4.12 -6.44 -1.14
N ALA A 99 5.26 -6.90 -1.68
CA ALA A 99 6.07 -6.06 -2.55
C ALA A 99 5.30 -5.70 -3.84
N ASP A 100 4.56 -6.67 -4.39
CA ASP A 100 3.71 -6.50 -5.58
C ASP A 100 2.41 -5.72 -5.31
N ILE A 101 1.89 -5.75 -4.07
CA ILE A 101 0.76 -4.90 -3.63
C ILE A 101 1.14 -3.41 -3.62
N THR A 102 2.44 -3.10 -3.65
CA THR A 102 2.94 -1.73 -3.78
C THR A 102 2.91 -1.23 -5.24
N ASP A 103 2.63 -2.08 -6.24
CA ASP A 103 2.73 -1.71 -7.67
C ASP A 103 1.36 -1.50 -8.37
N ALA A 104 0.37 -2.38 -8.21
CA ALA A 104 -0.75 -2.41 -9.17
C ALA A 104 -2.12 -1.86 -8.73
N SER A 105 -2.32 -1.36 -7.50
CA SER A 105 -3.60 -0.74 -7.11
C SER A 105 -3.51 0.34 -6.01
N GLY A 106 -2.40 1.09 -5.93
CA GLY A 106 -2.36 2.44 -5.35
C GLY A 106 -2.94 2.68 -3.95
N ARG A 107 -3.14 1.65 -3.11
CA ARG A 107 -3.60 1.85 -1.73
C ARG A 107 -2.61 1.23 -0.76
N VAL A 108 -1.57 2.00 -0.50
CA VAL A 108 -0.73 1.86 0.70
C VAL A 108 -1.67 1.90 1.91
N THR A 109 -1.69 0.83 2.70
CA THR A 109 -2.36 0.87 4.01
C THR A 109 -1.44 1.61 4.95
N LEU A 110 -1.52 2.94 4.91
CA LEU A 110 -0.86 3.82 5.85
C LEU A 110 -1.48 3.59 7.22
N THR A 111 -0.66 3.54 8.26
CA THR A 111 -1.16 3.52 9.63
C THR A 111 -1.95 4.82 9.90
N PRO A 112 -2.83 4.87 10.91
CA PRO A 112 -3.53 6.11 11.27
C PRO A 112 -2.59 7.30 11.53
N ALA A 113 -1.33 7.04 11.92
CA ALA A 113 -0.30 8.06 12.09
C ALA A 113 0.27 8.59 10.76
N GLU A 114 0.25 7.78 9.70
CA GLU A 114 0.80 8.12 8.37
C GLU A 114 -0.30 8.61 7.41
N HIS A 115 -1.56 8.29 7.67
CA HIS A 115 -2.74 8.74 6.91
C HIS A 115 -3.19 10.17 7.30
N SER A 116 -2.29 10.97 7.88
CA SER A 116 -2.63 12.21 8.57
C SER A 116 -2.72 13.47 7.69
N ILE A 117 -2.50 13.39 6.37
CA ILE A 117 -2.32 14.64 5.58
C ILE A 117 -3.52 15.03 4.71
N ILE A 118 -4.39 14.13 4.23
CA ILE A 118 -5.53 14.57 3.38
C ILE A 118 -6.72 13.59 3.46
N SER A 119 -7.22 13.27 4.65
CA SER A 119 -8.56 12.69 4.76
C SER A 119 -9.60 13.81 4.97
N GLY A 120 -10.84 13.61 4.52
CA GLY A 120 -11.93 14.60 4.67
C GLY A 120 -12.25 14.98 6.12
N THR A 121 -11.68 14.27 7.10
CA THR A 121 -11.75 14.55 8.53
C THR A 121 -10.62 15.47 9.03
N ASP A 122 -9.47 15.51 8.36
CA ASP A 122 -8.30 16.27 8.79
C ASP A 122 -8.46 17.76 8.54
N VAL A 123 -9.09 18.14 7.42
CA VAL A 123 -9.37 19.55 7.12
C VAL A 123 -10.31 20.16 8.16
N PRO A 124 -11.45 19.54 8.53
CA PRO A 124 -12.25 20.00 9.65
C PRO A 124 -11.46 20.08 10.95
N ALA A 125 -10.67 19.06 11.30
CA ALA A 125 -9.88 19.05 12.53
C ALA A 125 -8.85 20.17 12.58
N ALA A 126 -8.15 20.46 11.48
CA ALA A 126 -7.19 21.57 11.39
C ALA A 126 -7.88 22.94 11.48
N LEU A 127 -9.07 23.09 10.89
CA LEU A 127 -9.86 24.32 10.98
C LEU A 127 -10.44 24.56 12.38
N ASP A 128 -10.70 23.48 13.12
CA ASP A 128 -11.28 23.49 14.48
C ASP A 128 -10.23 23.26 15.58
N ALA A 129 -8.95 23.23 15.23
CA ALA A 129 -7.87 23.11 16.19
C ALA A 129 -7.88 24.32 17.14
N SER A 130 -7.91 24.02 18.44
CA SER A 130 -8.01 25.04 19.50
C SER A 130 -6.73 25.87 19.56
N GLY A 131 -6.86 27.19 19.60
CA GLY A 131 -5.74 28.10 19.81
C GLY A 131 -4.77 28.22 18.62
N SER A 132 -5.19 27.83 17.41
CA SER A 132 -4.33 27.90 16.22
C SER A 132 -4.03 29.31 15.72
N LEU A 133 -4.73 30.34 16.20
CA LEU A 133 -4.47 31.74 15.85
C LEU A 133 -4.22 32.60 17.09
N GLU A 134 -5.20 32.68 17.97
CA GLU A 134 -5.15 33.47 19.21
C GLU A 134 -5.74 32.64 20.34
N SER A 135 -5.42 33.02 21.58
CA SER A 135 -6.01 32.40 22.78
C SER A 135 -7.54 32.47 22.64
N ASN A 136 -8.19 31.32 22.46
CA ASN A 136 -9.65 31.15 22.31
C ASN A 136 -10.26 31.31 20.91
N LEU A 137 -9.48 31.33 19.81
CA LEU A 137 -10.05 31.29 18.46
C LEU A 137 -9.43 30.17 17.60
N THR A 138 -10.30 29.40 16.94
CA THR A 138 -9.89 28.50 15.85
C THR A 138 -9.81 29.25 14.52
N LEU A 139 -9.14 28.65 13.51
CA LEU A 139 -9.07 29.24 12.18
C LEU A 139 -10.45 29.39 11.54
N ARG A 140 -11.35 28.42 11.75
CA ARG A 140 -12.75 28.52 11.29
C ARG A 140 -13.48 29.70 11.92
N GLN A 141 -13.31 29.87 13.23
CA GLN A 141 -13.92 30.95 13.99
C GLN A 141 -13.43 32.33 13.52
N ALA A 142 -12.11 32.49 13.32
CA ALA A 142 -11.54 33.72 12.78
C ALA A 142 -12.04 34.04 11.37
N LEU A 143 -12.12 33.04 10.48
CA LEU A 143 -12.65 33.22 9.13
C LEU A 143 -14.12 33.67 9.13
N ARG A 144 -14.93 33.17 10.06
CA ARG A 144 -16.33 33.62 10.24
C ARG A 144 -16.40 35.07 10.69
N LEU A 145 -15.56 35.47 11.65
CA LEU A 145 -15.49 36.86 12.12
C LEU A 145 -15.06 37.80 10.98
N MET A 146 -14.02 37.44 10.21
CA MET A 146 -13.58 38.23 9.05
C MET A 146 -14.68 38.35 7.98
N ALA A 147 -15.36 37.25 7.66
CA ALA A 147 -16.46 37.26 6.71
C ALA A 147 -17.62 38.17 7.16
N SER A 148 -17.91 38.23 8.47
CA SER A 148 -18.96 39.12 8.99
C SER A 148 -18.63 40.60 8.86
N VAL A 149 -17.36 40.98 9.03
CA VAL A 149 -16.93 42.39 8.90
C VAL A 149 -16.88 42.81 7.43
N LEU A 150 -16.44 41.91 6.53
CA LEU A 150 -16.25 42.22 5.11
C LEU A 150 -17.55 42.16 4.30
N LEU A 151 -18.43 41.21 4.61
CA LEU A 151 -19.60 40.87 3.79
C LEU A 151 -20.93 40.96 4.57
N GLY A 152 -20.88 41.13 5.89
CA GLY A 152 -22.05 41.11 6.74
C GLY A 152 -22.80 42.45 6.78
N PRO A 153 -24.12 42.43 7.10
CA PRO A 153 -24.86 43.66 7.37
C PRO A 153 -24.24 44.40 8.56
N ALA A 154 -24.03 45.71 8.38
CA ALA A 154 -23.54 46.62 9.42
C ALA A 154 -24.70 47.49 9.94
N SER A 155 -24.76 47.73 11.26
CA SER A 155 -25.73 48.62 11.89
C SER A 155 -25.11 49.47 13.00
N GLY A 156 -25.80 50.55 13.37
CA GLY A 156 -25.42 51.40 14.52
C GLY A 156 -24.39 52.50 14.23
N ALA A 157 -23.99 52.69 12.96
CA ALA A 157 -23.12 53.81 12.57
C ALA A 157 -23.96 55.08 12.33
N THR A 158 -24.29 55.82 13.38
CA THR A 158 -25.15 57.04 13.30
C THR A 158 -24.40 58.36 13.51
N GLY A 159 -23.06 58.39 13.41
CA GLY A 159 -22.29 59.64 13.47
C GLY A 159 -22.15 60.24 14.87
N GLY A 160 -21.87 59.41 15.88
CA GLY A 160 -21.63 59.78 17.27
C GLY A 160 -21.25 58.56 18.11
N ALA A 161 -21.24 58.68 19.45
CA ALA A 161 -21.01 57.54 20.33
C ALA A 161 -22.09 56.48 20.10
N ALA A 162 -21.67 55.29 19.67
CA ALA A 162 -22.59 54.26 19.22
C ALA A 162 -21.99 52.87 19.34
N THR A 163 -22.86 51.87 19.22
CA THR A 163 -22.48 50.47 19.10
C THR A 163 -22.60 50.04 17.65
N ILE A 164 -21.46 49.82 17.00
CA ILE A 164 -21.39 49.32 15.63
C ILE A 164 -21.43 47.79 15.67
N THR A 165 -22.35 47.20 14.92
CA THR A 165 -22.57 45.75 14.90
C THR A 165 -22.40 45.20 13.49
N PHE A 166 -21.64 44.12 13.35
CA PHE A 166 -21.53 43.33 12.12
C PHE A 166 -22.13 41.93 12.35
N SER A 167 -23.06 41.56 11.46
CA SER A 167 -23.74 40.26 11.51
C SER A 167 -23.20 39.27 10.48
N ALA A 168 -23.46 37.97 10.67
CA ALA A 168 -23.06 36.94 9.72
C ALA A 168 -23.64 37.20 8.31
N ALA A 169 -22.79 37.13 7.29
CA ALA A 169 -23.21 37.21 5.89
C ALA A 169 -24.16 36.06 5.56
N GLY A 170 -25.32 36.36 4.97
CA GLY A 170 -26.34 35.35 4.61
C GLY A 170 -27.15 34.80 5.78
N ASN A 171 -26.90 35.21 7.02
CA ASN A 171 -27.70 34.85 8.20
C ASN A 171 -27.89 36.09 9.10
N GLY A 172 -28.62 37.08 8.57
CA GLY A 172 -28.90 38.34 9.25
C GLY A 172 -29.59 38.08 10.58
N GLY A 173 -28.98 38.53 11.68
CA GLY A 173 -29.46 38.28 13.05
C GLY A 173 -28.42 37.60 13.95
N VAL A 174 -27.42 36.91 13.38
CA VAL A 174 -26.29 36.41 14.17
C VAL A 174 -25.22 37.48 14.24
N THR A 175 -25.19 38.23 15.34
CA THR A 175 -24.14 39.20 15.64
C THR A 175 -22.80 38.50 15.88
N ARG A 176 -21.76 38.92 15.15
CA ARG A 176 -20.41 38.33 15.19
C ARG A 176 -19.38 39.30 15.77
N VAL A 177 -19.49 40.57 15.44
CA VAL A 177 -18.59 41.62 15.95
C VAL A 177 -19.42 42.80 16.46
N VAL A 178 -19.14 43.22 17.69
CA VAL A 178 -19.71 44.42 18.29
C VAL A 178 -18.58 45.34 18.71
N ALA A 179 -18.57 46.57 18.20
CA ALA A 179 -17.60 47.59 18.56
C ALA A 179 -18.33 48.76 19.22
N ASN A 180 -17.98 49.08 20.46
CA ASN A 180 -18.41 50.32 21.08
C ASN A 180 -17.43 51.41 20.66
N VAL A 181 -17.96 52.55 20.21
CA VAL A 181 -17.17 53.70 19.79
C VAL A 181 -17.47 54.94 20.61
N ASP A 182 -16.46 55.78 20.79
CA ASP A 182 -16.63 57.12 21.38
C ASP A 182 -17.25 58.09 20.37
N ALA A 183 -17.45 59.35 20.79
CA ALA A 183 -18.02 60.39 19.93
C ALA A 183 -17.15 60.73 18.70
N ASN A 184 -15.87 60.37 18.71
CA ASN A 184 -14.94 60.57 17.60
C ASN A 184 -14.90 59.34 16.67
N GLY A 185 -15.68 58.29 16.96
CA GLY A 185 -15.65 57.03 16.23
C GLY A 185 -14.48 56.11 16.60
N ASN A 186 -13.71 56.42 17.64
CA ASN A 186 -12.64 55.54 18.12
C ASN A 186 -13.24 54.35 18.87
N ARG A 187 -12.70 53.14 18.63
CA ARG A 187 -13.15 51.94 19.34
C ARG A 187 -12.68 51.96 20.79
N THR A 188 -13.62 51.83 21.72
CA THR A 188 -13.36 51.75 23.16
C THR A 188 -13.41 50.31 23.68
N SER A 189 -14.16 49.43 23.01
CA SER A 189 -14.18 47.99 23.29
C SER A 189 -14.68 47.20 22.08
N ILE A 190 -14.28 45.92 22.01
CA ILE A 190 -14.75 44.97 21.00
C ILE A 190 -15.21 43.69 21.70
N THR A 191 -16.35 43.16 21.26
CA THR A 191 -16.83 41.83 21.62
C THR A 191 -16.91 40.97 20.35
N LEU A 192 -16.38 39.75 20.41
CA LEU A 192 -16.36 38.78 19.30
C LEU A 192 -17.19 37.55 19.67
N THR A 193 -18.09 37.14 18.77
CA THR A 193 -18.95 35.96 18.93
C THR A 193 -18.82 35.06 17.69
N PRO A 194 -17.76 34.23 17.60
CA PRO A 194 -17.38 33.50 16.38
C PRO A 194 -18.32 32.35 15.97
#